data_AF-I9AMZ8-F1
#
_entry.id   AF-I9AMZ8-F1
#
_cell.length_a   1.000
_cell.length_b   1.000
_cell.length_c   1.000
_cell.angle_alpha   90.00
_cell.angle_beta   90.00
_cell.angle_gamma   90.00
#
_symmetry.space_group_name_H-M   'P 1'
#
loop_
_entity.id
_entity.type
_entity.pdbx_description
1 polymer ?
#
loop_
_entity_poly.entity_id
_entity_poly.type
_entity_poly.pdbx_seq_one_letter_code
_entity_poly.pdbx_strand_id
1 'polypeptide(L)'
;MAKIQKSNEQNMIDADNRDKYVNGRPVFNAENWEGVCRYANCYAYAMNVTTVKENIHLSPGMVSNQDTNYGQYTIEKLKRIFMEYIKADIQTGKMGNATDFIPCEENTPLGENEYRVALAFAPSPTDGNKLKDFHFYREDSDELWSHKVGESYIICRVDASGKSIDSSNPPESCNRNHEGIENYSVFVGYFKVTHN
;
A
#
# COMPACT_ATOMS: atom_id res chain seq x y z
N MET A 1 20.52 31.19 27.72
CA MET A 1 19.57 30.04 27.76
C MET A 1 18.85 30.00 26.42
N ALA A 2 19.31 29.15 25.50
CA ALA A 2 18.63 28.97 24.22
C ALA A 2 17.39 28.10 24.44
N LYS A 3 16.21 28.65 24.13
CA LYS A 3 14.96 27.89 24.11
C LYS A 3 15.05 26.92 22.92
N ILE A 4 15.18 25.64 23.22
CA ILE A 4 15.02 24.57 22.23
C ILE A 4 13.56 24.60 21.79
N GLN A 5 13.34 25.07 20.57
CA GLN A 5 12.07 24.98 19.88
C GLN A 5 11.88 23.50 19.52
N LYS A 6 11.12 22.77 20.35
CA LYS A 6 10.62 21.44 19.97
C LYS A 6 9.79 21.65 18.70
N SER A 7 10.24 21.09 17.58
CA SER A 7 9.42 20.97 16.39
C SER A 7 8.19 20.13 16.78
N ASN A 8 7.01 20.73 16.71
CA ASN A 8 5.76 19.99 16.71
C ASN A 8 5.64 19.32 15.34
N GLU A 9 6.44 18.29 15.08
CA GLU A 9 6.13 17.36 13.99
C GLU A 9 4.96 16.51 14.47
N GLN A 10 3.77 16.88 14.00
CA GLN A 10 2.57 16.10 14.25
C GLN A 10 2.72 14.78 13.50
N ASN A 11 2.85 13.66 14.21
CA ASN A 11 2.93 12.32 13.61
C ASN A 11 1.78 12.14 12.61
N MET A 12 2.09 11.84 11.35
CA MET A 12 1.08 11.66 10.30
C MET A 12 0.42 10.28 10.37
N ILE A 13 1.15 9.31 10.92
CA ILE A 13 0.77 7.91 11.07
C ILE A 13 0.53 7.62 12.56
N ASP A 14 -0.53 6.88 12.85
CA ASP A 14 -0.79 6.33 14.17
C ASP A 14 0.14 5.12 14.40
N ALA A 15 0.76 5.06 15.57
CA ALA A 15 1.96 4.24 15.80
C ALA A 15 1.67 2.74 15.96
N ASP A 16 0.41 2.34 16.04
CA ASP A 16 0.04 0.94 16.27
C ASP A 16 -0.23 0.24 14.93
N ASN A 17 0.56 -0.81 14.64
CA ASN A 17 0.23 -1.78 13.59
C ASN A 17 -1.16 -2.33 13.85
N ARG A 18 -2.01 -2.31 12.83
CA ARG A 18 -3.43 -2.60 13.06
C ARG A 18 -3.72 -4.10 13.12
N ASP A 19 -3.18 -4.84 12.15
CA ASP A 19 -3.26 -6.28 12.14
C ASP A 19 -2.05 -6.90 12.85
N LYS A 20 -2.31 -7.97 13.61
CA LYS A 20 -1.26 -8.80 14.21
C LYS A 20 -0.54 -9.60 13.12
N TYR A 21 0.68 -10.04 13.41
CA TYR A 21 1.43 -10.91 12.53
C TYR A 21 1.36 -12.37 12.98
N VAL A 22 1.23 -13.29 12.02
CA VAL A 22 1.43 -14.73 12.18
C VAL A 22 2.40 -15.18 11.09
N ASN A 23 3.48 -15.85 11.49
CA ASN A 23 4.57 -16.25 10.59
C ASN A 23 5.11 -15.07 9.75
N GLY A 24 5.23 -13.89 10.35
CA GLY A 24 5.73 -12.69 9.66
C GLY A 24 4.73 -12.00 8.74
N ARG A 25 3.49 -12.46 8.66
CA ARG A 25 2.47 -11.93 7.75
C ARG A 25 1.28 -11.36 8.51
N PRO A 26 0.71 -10.23 8.08
CA PRO A 26 -0.51 -9.69 8.67
C PRO A 26 -1.66 -10.71 8.63
N VAL A 27 -2.37 -10.85 9.75
CA VAL A 27 -3.59 -11.64 9.82
C VAL A 27 -4.73 -10.80 9.28
N PHE A 28 -5.40 -11.28 8.24
CA PHE A 28 -6.59 -10.62 7.74
C PHE A 28 -7.70 -10.59 8.77
N ASN A 29 -8.17 -9.39 9.06
CA ASN A 29 -9.40 -9.18 9.78
C ASN A 29 -10.04 -7.88 9.31
N ALA A 30 -11.05 -7.95 8.45
CA ALA A 30 -11.74 -6.77 7.95
C ALA A 30 -12.36 -5.92 9.07
N GLU A 31 -12.78 -6.52 10.19
CA GLU A 31 -13.37 -5.80 11.33
C GLU A 31 -12.34 -4.88 12.03
N ASN A 32 -11.06 -5.24 12.02
CA ASN A 32 -10.00 -4.36 12.53
C ASN A 32 -9.94 -3.03 11.77
N TRP A 33 -10.43 -3.03 10.53
CA TRP A 33 -10.44 -1.90 9.60
C TRP A 33 -11.79 -1.20 9.49
N GLU A 34 -12.84 -1.71 10.14
CA GLU A 34 -14.14 -1.06 10.20
C GLU A 34 -14.03 0.28 10.95
N GLY A 35 -14.57 1.35 10.37
CA GLY A 35 -14.46 2.73 10.90
C GLY A 35 -13.07 3.38 10.73
N VAL A 36 -11.98 2.62 10.86
CA VAL A 36 -10.61 3.15 10.63
C VAL A 36 -10.23 3.22 9.15
N CYS A 37 -10.97 2.57 8.26
CA CYS A 37 -10.83 2.70 6.81
C CYS A 37 -10.96 4.14 6.29
N ARG A 38 -11.48 5.08 7.09
CA ARG A 38 -11.47 6.53 6.81
C ARG A 38 -10.11 7.21 7.02
N TYR A 39 -9.20 6.50 7.68
CA TYR A 39 -7.85 6.93 8.04
C TYR A 39 -6.78 6.16 7.28
N ALA A 40 -7.15 5.20 6.43
CA ALA A 40 -6.22 4.36 5.69
C ALA A 40 -6.74 4.12 4.28
N ASN A 41 -5.94 4.48 3.27
CA ASN A 41 -6.17 4.06 1.88
C ASN A 41 -5.49 2.70 1.59
N CYS A 42 -5.47 2.27 0.33
CA CYS A 42 -4.86 0.98 -0.06
C CYS A 42 -3.37 0.88 0.28
N TYR A 43 -2.60 1.97 0.16
CA TYR A 43 -1.19 2.01 0.54
C TYR A 43 -1.03 1.86 2.06
N ALA A 44 -1.78 2.63 2.85
CA ALA A 44 -1.76 2.52 4.31
C ALA A 44 -2.12 1.10 4.79
N TYR A 45 -3.18 0.51 4.21
CA TYR A 45 -3.61 -0.86 4.50
C TYR A 45 -2.52 -1.90 4.19
N ALA A 46 -1.91 -1.79 3.00
CA ALA A 46 -0.85 -2.71 2.56
C ALA A 46 0.40 -2.60 3.45
N MET A 47 0.68 -1.41 3.97
CA MET A 47 1.77 -1.16 4.92
C MET A 47 1.37 -1.41 6.39
N ASN A 48 0.15 -1.88 6.64
CA ASN A 48 -0.42 -2.17 7.98
C ASN A 48 -0.43 -0.97 8.95
N VAL A 49 -0.64 0.25 8.42
CA VAL A 49 -0.66 1.51 9.19
C VAL A 49 -1.97 2.28 9.00
N THR A 50 -2.23 3.25 9.88
CA THR A 50 -3.33 4.22 9.74
C THR A 50 -2.80 5.64 9.92
N THR A 51 -3.51 6.63 9.38
CA THR A 51 -3.19 8.06 9.62
C THR A 51 -3.88 8.58 10.86
N VAL A 52 -3.32 9.64 11.46
CA VAL A 52 -3.92 10.28 12.65
C VAL A 52 -5.14 11.16 12.34
N LYS A 53 -5.40 11.46 11.06
CA LYS A 53 -6.46 12.38 10.61
C LYS A 53 -7.30 11.72 9.54
N GLU A 54 -8.61 11.81 9.70
CA GLU A 54 -9.58 11.31 8.73
C GLU A 54 -9.35 11.96 7.36
N ASN A 55 -9.56 11.20 6.29
CA ASN A 55 -9.46 11.64 4.90
C ASN A 55 -8.06 12.09 4.46
N ILE A 56 -7.00 11.78 5.22
CA ILE A 56 -5.64 11.81 4.69
C ILE A 56 -5.38 10.50 3.96
N HIS A 57 -5.18 10.60 2.65
CA HIS A 57 -4.79 9.48 1.81
C HIS A 57 -3.27 9.45 1.66
N LEU A 58 -2.62 8.49 2.31
CA LEU A 58 -1.18 8.31 2.20
C LEU A 58 -0.79 7.99 0.76
N SER A 59 0.20 8.71 0.25
CA SER A 59 0.80 8.41 -1.04
C SER A 59 2.29 8.12 -0.85
N PRO A 60 2.88 7.20 -1.62
CA PRO A 60 4.33 6.97 -1.62
C PRO A 60 5.15 8.27 -1.63
N GLY A 61 5.96 8.51 -0.60
CA GLY A 61 6.82 9.68 -0.47
C GLY A 61 6.23 10.78 0.40
N MET A 62 4.96 10.67 0.80
CA MET A 62 4.30 11.69 1.64
C MET A 62 4.95 11.78 3.02
N VAL A 63 5.33 10.65 3.62
CA VAL A 63 5.94 10.61 4.97
C VAL A 63 7.35 11.16 4.96
N SER A 64 8.07 10.93 3.87
CA SER A 64 9.43 11.42 3.63
C SER A 64 9.49 12.80 2.95
N ASN A 65 8.37 13.51 2.84
CA ASN A 65 8.26 14.85 2.24
C ASN A 65 8.78 14.95 0.80
N GLN A 66 8.58 13.91 0.00
CA GLN A 66 8.87 13.90 -1.43
C GLN A 66 7.75 14.59 -2.25
N ASP A 67 8.05 14.99 -3.49
CA ASP A 67 7.06 15.56 -4.39
C ASP A 67 6.10 14.47 -4.93
N THR A 68 4.88 14.45 -4.41
CA THR A 68 3.85 13.48 -4.80
C THR A 68 2.99 13.94 -5.99
N ASN A 69 3.45 14.93 -6.77
CA ASN A 69 2.81 15.34 -8.02
C ASN A 69 3.09 14.34 -9.16
N TYR A 70 2.54 13.13 -9.05
CA TYR A 70 2.80 12.04 -9.98
C TYR A 70 2.37 12.33 -11.42
N GLY A 71 1.40 13.23 -11.65
CA GLY A 71 0.92 13.60 -12.98
C GLY A 71 2.00 14.17 -13.91
N GLN A 72 3.12 14.65 -13.35
CA GLN A 72 4.25 15.15 -14.14
C GLN A 72 5.07 14.02 -14.78
N TYR A 73 5.05 12.81 -14.24
CA TYR A 73 5.89 11.70 -14.67
C TYR A 73 5.13 10.73 -15.58
N THR A 74 5.88 9.97 -16.39
CA THR A 74 5.30 8.83 -17.12
C THR A 74 5.14 7.63 -16.19
N ILE A 75 4.22 6.72 -16.49
CA ILE A 75 4.03 5.46 -15.78
C ILE A 75 5.36 4.71 -15.62
N GLU A 76 6.16 4.62 -16.68
CA GLU A 76 7.45 3.92 -16.62
C GLU A 76 8.42 4.57 -15.62
N LYS A 77 8.45 5.91 -15.55
CA LYS A 77 9.25 6.62 -14.55
C LYS A 77 8.67 6.43 -13.15
N LEU A 78 7.35 6.38 -13.00
CA LEU A 78 6.66 6.21 -11.73
C LEU A 78 6.91 4.85 -11.08
N LYS A 79 7.10 3.77 -11.85
CA LYS A 79 7.49 2.47 -11.29
C LYS A 79 8.75 2.57 -10.43
N ARG A 80 9.72 3.40 -10.86
CA ARG A 80 10.97 3.64 -10.11
C ARG A 80 10.76 4.62 -8.96
N ILE A 81 10.06 5.73 -9.20
CA ILE A 81 9.80 6.76 -8.18
C ILE A 81 9.02 6.18 -7.00
N PHE A 82 7.99 5.37 -7.24
CA PHE A 82 7.21 4.75 -6.17
C PHE A 82 8.10 3.88 -5.28
N MET A 83 8.97 3.05 -5.86
CA MET A 83 9.90 2.24 -5.07
C MET A 83 10.85 3.11 -4.23
N GLU A 84 11.45 4.15 -4.82
CA GLU A 84 12.34 5.08 -4.13
C GLU A 84 11.62 5.79 -2.97
N TYR A 85 10.39 6.22 -3.20
CA TYR A 85 9.59 6.99 -2.25
C TYR A 85 9.04 6.13 -1.11
N ILE A 86 8.61 4.90 -1.38
CA ILE A 86 8.20 3.96 -0.31
C ILE A 86 9.39 3.64 0.58
N LYS A 87 10.58 3.39 0.00
CA LYS A 87 11.81 3.19 0.79
C LYS A 87 12.14 4.41 1.64
N ALA A 88 12.03 5.61 1.07
CA ALA A 88 12.26 6.85 1.80
C ALA A 88 11.26 7.02 2.95
N ASP A 89 9.97 6.72 2.73
CA ASP A 89 8.95 6.73 3.79
C ASP A 89 9.30 5.76 4.92
N ILE A 90 9.69 4.53 4.59
CA ILE A 90 10.11 3.52 5.56
C ILE A 90 11.33 3.98 6.36
N GLN A 91 12.32 4.57 5.70
CA GLN A 91 13.55 5.09 6.34
C GLN A 91 13.29 6.22 7.33
N THR A 92 12.13 6.87 7.30
CA THR A 92 11.76 7.85 8.34
C THR A 92 11.52 7.20 9.71
N GLY A 93 11.33 5.88 9.76
CA GLY A 93 10.92 5.14 10.96
C GLY A 93 9.47 5.42 11.39
N LYS A 94 8.67 6.06 10.52
CA LYS A 94 7.27 6.43 10.80
C LYS A 94 6.24 5.56 10.06
N MET A 95 6.69 4.58 9.25
CA MET A 95 5.83 3.64 8.50
C MET A 95 5.56 2.35 9.29
N GLY A 96 5.07 2.47 10.53
CA GLY A 96 4.81 1.32 11.41
C GLY A 96 6.09 0.53 11.68
N ASN A 97 5.99 -0.82 11.65
CA ASN A 97 7.16 -1.69 11.85
C ASN A 97 7.96 -1.97 10.57
N ALA A 98 7.59 -1.42 9.42
CA ALA A 98 8.31 -1.67 8.17
C ALA A 98 9.76 -1.20 8.25
N THR A 99 10.69 -2.01 7.74
CA THR A 99 12.14 -1.75 7.73
C THR A 99 12.76 -1.76 6.34
N ASP A 100 12.16 -2.47 5.38
CA ASP A 100 12.58 -2.45 3.98
C ASP A 100 11.42 -2.77 3.03
N PHE A 101 11.61 -2.43 1.75
CA PHE A 101 10.67 -2.66 0.65
C PHE A 101 11.43 -3.08 -0.61
N ILE A 102 11.38 -4.37 -0.94
CA ILE A 102 12.31 -4.96 -1.92
C ILE A 102 11.52 -5.59 -3.06
N PRO A 103 11.80 -5.29 -4.35
CA PRO A 103 11.19 -5.99 -5.47
C PRO A 103 11.40 -7.50 -5.37
N CYS A 104 10.37 -8.28 -5.69
CA CYS A 104 10.43 -9.73 -5.68
C CYS A 104 9.48 -10.32 -6.73
N GLU A 105 9.59 -11.63 -6.96
CA GLU A 105 8.63 -12.41 -7.73
C GLU A 105 7.49 -12.93 -6.82
N GLU A 106 6.35 -13.28 -7.42
CA GLU A 106 5.17 -13.83 -6.72
C GLU A 106 5.52 -15.00 -5.79
N ASN A 107 6.39 -15.92 -6.25
CA ASN A 107 6.73 -17.14 -5.51
C ASN A 107 8.04 -17.01 -4.72
N THR A 108 8.55 -15.78 -4.53
CA THR A 108 9.77 -15.55 -3.75
C THR A 108 9.58 -16.04 -2.31
N PRO A 109 10.42 -16.95 -1.78
CA PRO A 109 10.32 -17.37 -0.40
C PRO A 109 10.39 -16.17 0.56
N LEU A 110 9.53 -16.18 1.58
CA LEU A 110 9.46 -15.14 2.60
C LEU A 110 10.11 -15.63 3.89
N GLY A 111 10.91 -14.77 4.52
CA GLY A 111 11.43 -14.98 5.86
C GLY A 111 10.39 -14.74 6.97
N GLU A 112 10.81 -14.94 8.22
CA GLU A 112 9.94 -14.91 9.40
C GLU A 112 9.31 -13.54 9.71
N ASN A 113 9.82 -12.45 9.13
CA ASN A 113 9.31 -11.09 9.30
C ASN A 113 9.06 -10.41 7.95
N GLU A 114 8.60 -11.19 6.98
CA GLU A 114 8.44 -10.74 5.61
C GLU A 114 7.06 -11.09 5.09
N TYR A 115 6.40 -10.12 4.46
CA TYR A 115 5.15 -10.33 3.75
C TYR A 115 5.22 -9.69 2.37
N ARG A 116 4.38 -10.15 1.45
CA ARG A 116 4.36 -9.64 0.08
C ARG A 116 3.26 -8.60 -0.08
N VAL A 117 3.55 -7.60 -0.91
CA VAL A 117 2.57 -6.66 -1.43
C VAL A 117 2.68 -6.63 -2.95
N ALA A 118 1.60 -6.23 -3.61
CA ALA A 118 1.58 -6.04 -5.05
C ALA A 118 1.10 -4.63 -5.38
N LEU A 119 1.62 -4.06 -6.46
CA LEU A 119 1.28 -2.70 -6.91
C LEU A 119 0.76 -2.73 -8.35
N ALA A 120 -0.33 -2.02 -8.60
CA ALA A 120 -0.87 -1.78 -9.92
C ALA A 120 -1.21 -0.29 -10.11
N PHE A 121 -1.17 0.17 -11.36
CA PHE A 121 -1.49 1.53 -11.75
C PHE A 121 -2.72 1.56 -12.64
N ALA A 122 -3.56 2.58 -12.43
CA ALA A 122 -4.58 3.01 -13.36
C ALA A 122 -4.00 4.13 -14.24
N PRO A 123 -3.88 3.92 -15.56
CA PRO A 123 -3.51 4.98 -16.49
C PRO A 123 -4.55 6.10 -16.55
N SER A 124 -4.12 7.32 -16.86
CA SER A 124 -5.04 8.44 -17.11
C SER A 124 -5.88 8.22 -18.36
N PRO A 125 -7.20 8.46 -18.31
CA PRO A 125 -8.07 8.36 -19.49
C PRO A 125 -7.72 9.41 -20.56
N THR A 126 -7.04 10.50 -20.19
CA THR A 126 -6.64 11.56 -21.12
C THR A 126 -5.23 11.39 -21.66
N ASP A 127 -4.37 10.63 -20.96
CA ASP A 127 -3.02 10.29 -21.38
C ASP A 127 -2.62 8.95 -20.73
N GLY A 128 -2.70 7.86 -21.51
CA GLY A 128 -2.40 6.51 -21.02
C GLY A 128 -0.94 6.30 -20.56
N ASN A 129 -0.05 7.28 -20.78
CA ASN A 129 1.30 7.25 -20.22
C ASN A 129 1.39 7.94 -18.86
N LYS A 130 0.31 8.54 -18.34
CA LYS A 130 0.25 9.22 -17.04
C LYS A 130 -0.53 8.40 -16.04
N LEU A 131 -0.25 8.62 -14.75
CA LEU A 131 -0.97 7.97 -13.67
C LEU A 131 -2.27 8.72 -13.37
N LYS A 132 -3.38 7.97 -13.27
CA LYS A 132 -4.63 8.44 -12.66
C LYS A 132 -4.66 8.11 -11.18
N ASP A 133 -4.40 6.84 -10.88
CA ASP A 133 -4.46 6.28 -9.54
C ASP A 133 -3.54 5.06 -9.41
N PHE A 134 -3.26 4.64 -8.18
CA PHE A 134 -2.48 3.45 -7.86
C PHE A 134 -3.23 2.57 -6.89
N HIS A 135 -2.88 1.28 -6.86
CA HIS A 135 -3.57 0.34 -6.00
C HIS A 135 -2.64 -0.74 -5.46
N PHE A 136 -2.79 -1.03 -4.17
CA PHE A 136 -1.98 -1.99 -3.45
C PHE A 136 -2.80 -3.19 -2.99
N TYR A 137 -2.16 -4.35 -3.04
CA TYR A 137 -2.61 -5.61 -2.46
C TYR A 137 -1.60 -6.08 -1.42
N ARG A 138 -2.05 -6.88 -0.47
CA ARG A 138 -1.23 -7.46 0.59
C ARG A 138 -1.51 -8.96 0.69
N GLU A 139 -0.46 -9.76 0.76
CA GLU A 139 -0.57 -11.18 1.09
C GLU A 139 -0.67 -11.33 2.61
N ASP A 140 -1.71 -12.00 3.07
CA ASP A 140 -1.98 -12.23 4.48
C ASP A 140 -1.43 -13.59 4.95
N SER A 141 -1.50 -13.87 6.25
CA SER A 141 -0.90 -15.05 6.88
C SER A 141 -1.43 -16.41 6.40
N ASP A 142 -2.59 -16.44 5.78
CA ASP A 142 -3.21 -17.64 5.18
C ASP A 142 -2.98 -17.74 3.67
N GLU A 143 -2.02 -16.97 3.14
CA GLU A 143 -1.56 -17.02 1.73
C GLU A 143 -2.61 -16.54 0.71
N LEU A 144 -3.69 -15.93 1.20
CA LEU A 144 -4.64 -15.17 0.39
C LEU A 144 -4.20 -13.72 0.30
N TRP A 145 -4.67 -13.04 -0.75
CA TRP A 145 -4.45 -11.62 -0.94
C TRP A 145 -5.68 -10.82 -0.57
N SER A 146 -5.44 -9.66 0.05
CA SER A 146 -6.48 -8.69 0.39
C SER A 146 -6.10 -7.29 -0.05
N HIS A 147 -7.10 -6.42 -0.14
CA HIS A 147 -6.92 -5.01 -0.48
C HIS A 147 -8.07 -4.14 0.03
N LYS A 148 -7.80 -2.84 0.12
CA LYS A 148 -8.84 -1.82 0.26
C LYS A 148 -9.31 -1.37 -1.12
N VAL A 149 -10.60 -1.55 -1.43
CA VAL A 149 -11.14 -1.23 -2.76
C VAL A 149 -11.28 0.28 -2.94
N GLY A 150 -10.33 0.92 -3.63
CA GLY A 150 -10.36 2.34 -4.02
C GLY A 150 -10.78 3.30 -2.88
N GLU A 151 -11.69 4.21 -3.20
CA GLU A 151 -12.30 5.14 -2.24
C GLU A 151 -13.36 4.49 -1.33
N SER A 152 -13.75 3.24 -1.57
CA SER A 152 -14.76 2.55 -0.75
C SER A 152 -14.22 2.20 0.64
N TYR A 153 -15.10 1.98 1.61
CA TYR A 153 -14.73 1.53 2.96
C TYR A 153 -14.49 0.01 3.07
N ILE A 154 -14.37 -0.68 1.94
CA ILE A 154 -14.33 -2.14 1.90
C ILE A 154 -12.89 -2.62 1.89
N ILE A 155 -12.57 -3.47 2.87
CA ILE A 155 -11.42 -4.38 2.84
C ILE A 155 -11.94 -5.75 2.42
N CYS A 156 -11.41 -6.33 1.35
CA CYS A 156 -11.86 -7.64 0.89
C CYS A 156 -10.71 -8.45 0.26
N ARG A 157 -11.05 -9.69 -0.12
CA ARG A 157 -10.16 -10.71 -0.70
C ARG A 157 -10.62 -11.16 -2.08
N VAL A 158 -11.48 -10.36 -2.71
CA VAL A 158 -12.05 -10.69 -4.02
C VAL A 158 -11.72 -9.59 -5.01
N ASP A 159 -11.42 -9.99 -6.24
CA ASP A 159 -11.15 -9.07 -7.33
C ASP A 159 -12.44 -8.38 -7.82
N ALA A 160 -12.32 -7.54 -8.84
CA ALA A 160 -13.45 -6.80 -9.40
C ALA A 160 -14.55 -7.69 -10.01
N SER A 161 -14.28 -8.98 -10.27
CA SER A 161 -15.26 -9.96 -10.71
C SER A 161 -15.86 -10.82 -9.59
N GLY A 162 -15.45 -10.58 -8.34
CA GLY A 162 -15.90 -11.34 -7.18
C GLY A 162 -15.15 -12.67 -6.99
N LYS A 163 -14.05 -12.90 -7.70
CA LYS A 163 -13.21 -14.09 -7.52
C LYS A 163 -12.20 -13.87 -6.40
N SER A 164 -11.95 -14.91 -5.60
CA SER A 164 -10.87 -14.93 -4.61
C SER A 164 -9.54 -14.50 -5.24
N ILE A 165 -8.74 -13.73 -4.51
CA ILE A 165 -7.38 -13.37 -4.91
C ILE A 165 -6.43 -14.29 -4.15
N ASP A 166 -5.89 -15.28 -4.86
CA ASP A 166 -5.05 -16.36 -4.34
C ASP A 166 -4.02 -16.79 -5.39
N SER A 167 -3.26 -17.86 -5.16
CA SER A 167 -2.25 -18.34 -6.11
C SER A 167 -2.78 -18.78 -7.47
N SER A 168 -4.09 -19.02 -7.62
CA SER A 168 -4.73 -19.31 -8.91
C SER A 168 -5.28 -18.06 -9.61
N ASN A 169 -5.42 -16.95 -8.88
CA ASN A 169 -5.89 -15.65 -9.35
C ASN A 169 -5.12 -14.50 -8.66
N PRO A 170 -3.79 -14.44 -8.80
CA PRO A 170 -2.97 -13.51 -8.03
C PRO A 170 -3.13 -12.06 -8.51
N PRO A 171 -2.65 -11.06 -7.76
CA PRO A 171 -2.79 -9.65 -8.11
C PRO A 171 -2.33 -9.30 -9.52
N GLU A 172 -1.34 -10.00 -10.11
CA GLU A 172 -0.88 -9.77 -11.49
C GLU A 172 -1.92 -10.13 -12.55
N SER A 173 -2.74 -11.16 -12.32
CA SER A 173 -3.67 -11.72 -13.31
C SER A 173 -5.15 -11.54 -12.96
N CYS A 174 -5.47 -11.15 -11.73
CA CYS A 174 -6.85 -10.95 -11.29
C CYS A 174 -7.54 -9.79 -12.02
N ASN A 175 -8.88 -9.76 -11.97
CA ASN A 175 -9.62 -8.66 -12.57
C ASN A 175 -9.49 -7.38 -11.71
N ARG A 176 -8.73 -6.40 -12.19
CA ARG A 176 -8.52 -5.12 -11.50
C ARG A 176 -9.38 -3.97 -12.05
N ASN A 177 -10.40 -4.27 -12.85
CA ASN A 177 -11.32 -3.28 -13.42
C ASN A 177 -12.57 -3.12 -12.53
N HIS A 178 -12.46 -2.28 -11.50
CA HIS A 178 -13.56 -2.02 -10.57
C HIS A 178 -14.54 -1.01 -11.17
N GLU A 179 -15.77 -1.45 -11.43
CA GLU A 179 -16.82 -0.59 -11.97
C GLU A 179 -17.06 0.64 -11.07
N GLY A 180 -17.07 1.83 -11.66
CA GLY A 180 -17.27 3.09 -10.94
C GLY A 180 -16.06 3.60 -10.14
N ILE A 181 -14.91 2.91 -10.18
CA ILE A 181 -13.66 3.35 -9.55
C ILE A 181 -12.61 3.57 -10.65
N GLU A 182 -11.68 2.65 -10.83
CA GLU A 182 -10.60 2.77 -11.81
C GLU A 182 -10.22 1.37 -12.32
N ASN A 183 -9.64 1.33 -13.51
CA ASN A 183 -9.07 0.11 -14.08
C ASN A 183 -7.55 0.11 -13.87
N TYR A 184 -7.08 -0.62 -12.86
CA TYR A 184 -5.66 -0.75 -12.54
C TYR A 184 -4.95 -1.71 -13.50
N SER A 185 -4.99 -1.39 -14.80
CA SER A 185 -4.60 -2.27 -15.89
C SER A 185 -3.09 -2.53 -15.97
N VAL A 186 -2.25 -1.65 -15.42
CA VAL A 186 -0.79 -1.78 -15.46
C VAL A 186 -0.30 -2.43 -14.17
N PHE A 187 0.07 -3.71 -14.23
CA PHE A 187 0.78 -4.36 -13.13
C PHE A 187 2.20 -3.79 -13.02
N VAL A 188 2.62 -3.41 -11.81
CA VAL A 188 3.95 -2.84 -11.56
C VAL A 188 4.91 -3.90 -11.07
N GLY A 189 4.46 -4.78 -10.16
CA GLY A 189 5.27 -5.86 -9.64
C GLY A 189 4.87 -6.25 -8.21
N TYR A 190 5.56 -7.28 -7.72
CA TYR A 190 5.51 -7.70 -6.34
C TYR A 190 6.69 -7.14 -5.55
N PHE A 191 6.45 -6.90 -4.27
CA PHE A 191 7.45 -6.38 -3.35
C PHE A 191 7.33 -7.08 -2.01
N LYS A 192 8.45 -7.30 -1.39
CA LYS A 192 8.56 -7.81 -0.04
C LYS A 192 8.71 -6.66 0.92
N VAL A 193 7.87 -6.63 1.94
CA VAL A 193 8.01 -5.74 3.09
C VAL A 193 8.65 -6.52 4.22
N THR A 194 9.79 -6.05 4.71
CA THR A 194 10.41 -6.57 5.93
C THR A 194 9.96 -5.72 7.11
N HIS A 195 9.76 -6.31 8.28
CA HIS A 195 9.35 -5.60 9.50
C HIS A 195 10.02 -6.14 10.78
N ASN A 196 9.83 -5.42 11.89
CA ASN A 196 10.33 -5.75 13.24
C ASN A 196 9.23 -6.28 14.18
#